data_AF-A0A9X4DDA2-F1
#
_entry.id   AF-A0A9X4DDA2-F1
#
_cell.length_a   1.000
_cell.length_b   1.000
_cell.length_c   1.000
_cell.angle_alpha   90.00
_cell.angle_beta   90.00
_cell.angle_gamma   90.00
#
_symmetry.space_group_name_H-M   'P 1'
#
loop_
_entity.id
_entity.type
_entity.pdbx_description
1 polymer ?
#
loop_
_entity_poly.entity_id
_entity_poly.type
_entity_poly.pdbx_seq_one_letter_code
_entity_poly.pdbx_strand_id
1 'polypeptide(L)'
;MNIINARLRGKPGLFRIELSGERIAAIVPQAEGVATRAADDLDAGQNLVVAPFIEPHIHLDATLTAGEPRWNMSGTLFEGIERWAERKAITTHDDIKNRAKKTIGMLVEHGIQHVRTHVDVTDPTLTALKAMVEVRDEVRHLLDLQIVAFPQEGIESYANGRALMTEAVAIGADVVGGIPHFENTRDQGVSSVKFLMDLAERSGCLVDVHCDETDDPLSRFLEVLAEEARVRGMGARVTASHTVAMGSYDNAYCYKLFRLLKQSGINFVSCPTESIHLQGRFDNYPKRRGVTRVAELDRAGMNVCFGQDSIVDPWYPLGNGNILRILEAGLHICHMLGYEDLQRCLDLITDNSARTLNLGERYGIEVGRPANLLLLSAPDDYEMVRSQGHALVSVRYGKVLMRRTPARVEHYT
;
A
#
# COMPACT_ATOMS: atom_id res chain seq x y z
N MET A 1 0.04 17.13 25.12
CA MET A 1 0.08 15.68 25.34
C MET A 1 1.50 15.23 25.08
N ASN A 2 2.18 14.64 26.06
CA ASN A 2 3.47 13.97 25.81
C ASN A 2 3.28 12.47 25.78
N ILE A 3 4.20 11.76 25.14
CA ILE A 3 4.30 10.31 25.20
C ILE A 3 5.58 9.97 25.97
N ILE A 4 5.47 9.23 27.07
CA ILE A 4 6.61 8.82 27.89
C ILE A 4 6.83 7.31 27.79
N ASN A 5 8.01 6.85 28.19
CA ASN A 5 8.39 5.43 28.20
C ASN A 5 8.26 4.77 26.82
N ALA A 6 8.43 5.54 25.74
CA ALA A 6 8.31 5.03 24.38
C ALA A 6 9.60 4.34 23.95
N ARG A 7 9.48 3.18 23.30
CA ARG A 7 10.56 2.64 22.48
C ARG A 7 10.47 3.23 21.08
N LEU A 8 11.62 3.40 20.42
CA LEU A 8 11.71 3.87 19.04
C LEU A 8 12.51 2.87 18.22
N ARG A 9 12.10 2.64 16.97
CA ARG A 9 12.77 1.70 16.05
C ARG A 9 14.23 2.08 15.87
N GLY A 10 15.11 1.07 15.95
CA GLY A 10 16.57 1.24 15.78
C GLY A 10 17.27 2.06 16.86
N LYS A 11 16.60 2.46 17.95
CA LYS A 11 17.19 3.26 19.05
C LYS A 11 17.12 2.53 20.38
N PRO A 12 18.24 2.39 21.12
CA PRO A 12 18.22 1.78 22.44
C PRO A 12 17.61 2.73 23.48
N GLY A 13 17.01 2.15 24.52
CA GLY A 13 16.47 2.89 25.66
C GLY A 13 15.01 3.35 25.48
N LEU A 14 14.59 4.24 26.37
CA LEU A 14 13.24 4.83 26.38
C LEU A 14 13.31 6.31 26.02
N PHE A 15 12.24 6.82 25.45
CA PHE A 15 12.13 8.19 24.97
C PHE A 15 10.85 8.86 25.47
N ARG A 16 10.97 10.17 25.70
CA ARG A 16 9.85 11.09 25.79
C ARG A 16 9.67 11.77 24.43
N ILE A 17 8.45 11.76 23.91
CA ILE A 17 8.04 12.48 22.71
C ILE A 17 7.11 13.61 23.14
N GLU A 18 7.54 14.85 22.94
CA GLU A 18 6.77 16.03 23.33
C GLU A 18 6.02 16.55 22.10
N LEU A 19 4.70 16.72 22.23
CA LEU A 19 3.87 17.27 21.17
C LEU A 19 3.50 18.72 21.49
N SER A 20 3.63 19.59 20.49
CA SER A 20 3.14 20.96 20.54
C SER A 20 2.10 21.16 19.44
N GLY A 21 0.83 21.16 19.85
CA GLY A 21 -0.30 21.15 18.91
C GLY A 21 -0.21 19.97 17.95
N GLU A 22 -0.12 20.25 16.66
CA GLU A 22 -0.13 19.26 15.58
C GLU A 22 1.26 18.75 15.18
N ARG A 23 2.32 19.10 15.93
CA ARG A 23 3.71 18.76 15.60
C ARG A 23 4.47 18.09 16.73
N ILE A 24 5.46 17.30 16.36
CA ILE A 24 6.46 16.76 17.30
C ILE A 24 7.45 17.88 17.63
N ALA A 25 7.46 18.33 18.89
CA ALA A 25 8.29 19.43 19.35
C ALA A 25 9.68 18.98 19.80
N ALA A 26 9.76 17.83 20.48
CA ALA A 26 11.02 17.27 20.94
C ALA A 26 10.94 15.74 21.07
N ILE A 27 12.08 15.08 20.91
CA ILE A 27 12.27 13.66 21.20
C ILE A 27 13.49 13.56 22.11
N VAL A 28 13.28 13.18 23.37
CA VAL A 28 14.30 13.25 24.42
C VAL A 28 14.55 11.85 24.98
N PRO A 29 15.81 11.34 24.98
CA PRO A 29 16.15 10.11 25.67
C PRO A 29 15.87 10.22 27.18
N GLN A 30 15.27 9.19 27.77
CA GLN A 30 15.08 9.11 29.22
C GLN A 30 16.34 8.52 29.87
N ALA A 31 17.03 9.34 30.68
CA ALA A 31 18.23 8.95 31.41
C ALA A 31 17.91 8.10 32.65
N GLU A 32 16.79 8.39 33.32
CA GLU A 32 16.22 7.58 34.38
C GLU A 32 15.24 6.57 33.77
N GLY A 33 15.01 5.42 34.44
CA GLY A 33 14.23 4.29 33.91
C GLY A 33 12.77 4.60 33.53
N VAL A 34 11.81 3.86 34.08
CA VAL A 34 10.38 4.09 33.79
C VAL A 34 9.93 5.37 34.47
N ALA A 35 9.52 6.38 33.69
CA ALA A 35 9.00 7.64 34.19
C ALA A 35 7.56 7.46 34.72
N THR A 36 7.23 8.17 35.80
CA THR A 36 5.86 8.20 36.34
C THR A 36 4.98 9.09 35.47
N ARG A 37 3.80 8.58 35.12
CA ARG A 37 2.80 9.26 34.29
C ARG A 37 2.18 10.47 35.01
N ALA A 38 2.27 11.66 34.42
CA ALA A 38 1.44 12.81 34.79
C ALA A 38 0.03 12.72 34.15
N ALA A 39 -0.95 13.49 34.63
CA ALA A 39 -2.35 13.37 34.22
C ALA A 39 -2.57 13.49 32.70
N ASP A 40 -1.82 14.37 32.03
CA ASP A 40 -1.95 14.68 30.59
C ASP A 40 -1.01 13.87 29.67
N ASP A 41 -0.18 13.00 30.25
CA ASP A 41 0.76 12.17 29.50
C ASP A 41 0.10 10.85 29.05
N LEU A 42 0.52 10.40 27.86
CA LEU A 42 0.29 9.05 27.38
C LEU A 42 1.52 8.20 27.76
N ASP A 43 1.31 7.17 28.58
CA ASP A 43 2.37 6.21 28.89
C ASP A 43 2.39 5.11 27.82
N ALA A 44 3.50 4.97 27.12
CA ALA A 44 3.70 3.91 26.13
C ALA A 44 3.93 2.54 26.77
N GLY A 45 4.16 2.46 28.09
CA GLY A 45 4.33 1.19 28.79
C GLY A 45 5.53 0.39 28.29
N GLN A 46 6.58 1.07 27.84
CA GLN A 46 7.76 0.46 27.20
C GLN A 46 7.46 -0.26 25.88
N ASN A 47 6.35 0.06 25.21
CA ASN A 47 6.07 -0.40 23.87
C ASN A 47 6.59 0.56 22.80
N LEU A 48 6.63 0.06 21.58
CA LEU A 48 7.10 0.76 20.40
C LEU A 48 6.13 1.87 19.99
N VAL A 49 6.69 3.05 19.73
CA VAL A 49 6.00 4.14 19.04
C VAL A 49 6.56 4.27 17.64
N VAL A 50 5.67 4.25 16.65
CA VAL A 50 6.00 4.33 15.22
C VAL A 50 5.17 5.41 14.54
N ALA A 51 5.59 5.84 13.35
CA ALA A 51 4.71 6.60 12.47
C ALA A 51 3.57 5.69 11.96
N PRO A 52 2.42 6.25 11.51
CA PRO A 52 1.25 5.46 11.14
C PRO A 52 1.54 4.38 10.11
N PHE A 53 0.84 3.26 10.18
CA PHE A 53 0.89 2.29 9.09
C PHE A 53 0.31 2.91 7.81
N ILE A 54 0.70 2.33 6.67
CA ILE A 54 0.31 2.82 5.36
C ILE A 54 -0.25 1.66 4.54
N GLU A 55 -1.35 1.94 3.85
CA GLU A 55 -1.86 1.09 2.77
C GLU A 55 -1.44 1.69 1.42
N PRO A 56 -0.36 1.19 0.79
CA PRO A 56 0.12 1.77 -0.46
C PRO A 56 -0.67 1.33 -1.71
N HIS A 57 -1.53 0.32 -1.63
CA HIS A 57 -2.23 -0.23 -2.78
C HIS A 57 -3.52 -0.95 -2.37
N ILE A 58 -4.68 -0.34 -2.66
CA ILE A 58 -6.00 -0.94 -2.41
C ILE A 58 -7.07 -0.50 -3.43
N HIS A 59 -8.10 -1.31 -3.69
CA HIS A 59 -9.25 -0.93 -4.54
C HIS A 59 -10.51 -0.63 -3.70
N LEU A 60 -10.68 0.63 -3.29
CA LEU A 60 -11.82 1.04 -2.46
C LEU A 60 -13.13 1.21 -3.25
N ASP A 61 -13.07 1.30 -4.57
CA ASP A 61 -14.24 1.27 -5.44
C ASP A 61 -14.84 -0.15 -5.54
N ALA A 62 -13.98 -1.18 -5.51
CA ALA A 62 -14.34 -2.60 -5.57
C ALA A 62 -14.53 -3.27 -4.20
N THR A 63 -14.02 -2.68 -3.12
CA THR A 63 -14.11 -3.29 -1.77
C THR A 63 -15.55 -3.64 -1.37
N LEU A 64 -15.71 -4.75 -0.65
CA LEU A 64 -16.98 -5.27 -0.14
C LEU A 64 -18.00 -5.63 -1.23
N THR A 65 -17.56 -6.09 -2.40
CA THR A 65 -18.43 -6.58 -3.48
C THR A 65 -18.17 -8.04 -3.86
N ALA A 66 -17.37 -8.79 -3.10
CA ALA A 66 -17.13 -10.20 -3.36
C ALA A 66 -18.45 -10.98 -3.47
N GLY A 67 -18.64 -11.69 -4.58
CA GLY A 67 -19.85 -12.47 -4.84
C GLY A 67 -21.00 -11.67 -5.48
N GLU A 68 -20.81 -10.39 -5.79
CA GLU A 68 -21.84 -9.54 -6.42
C GLU A 68 -21.47 -9.19 -7.87
N PRO A 69 -22.29 -9.56 -8.88
CA PRO A 69 -23.44 -10.47 -8.80
C PRO A 69 -23.04 -11.96 -8.74
N ARG A 70 -21.76 -12.27 -8.95
CA ARG A 70 -21.23 -13.63 -8.98
C ARG A 70 -19.84 -13.69 -8.35
N TRP A 71 -19.48 -14.88 -7.88
CA TRP A 71 -18.14 -15.18 -7.38
C TRP A 71 -17.14 -15.40 -8.51
N ASN A 72 -15.88 -15.03 -8.26
CA ASN A 72 -14.73 -15.47 -9.06
C ASN A 72 -14.40 -16.92 -8.67
N MET A 73 -14.78 -17.87 -9.52
CA MET A 73 -14.72 -19.30 -9.20
C MET A 73 -13.33 -19.89 -9.44
N SER A 74 -12.60 -19.40 -10.43
CA SER A 74 -11.23 -19.83 -10.74
C SER A 74 -10.21 -19.26 -9.75
N GLY A 75 -10.51 -18.12 -9.13
CA GLY A 75 -9.57 -17.37 -8.31
C GLY A 75 -8.41 -16.83 -9.14
N THR A 76 -8.70 -16.37 -10.37
CA THR A 76 -7.72 -15.77 -11.29
C THR A 76 -7.96 -14.27 -11.42
N LEU A 77 -6.92 -13.52 -11.79
CA LEU A 77 -7.00 -12.10 -12.12
C LEU A 77 -8.07 -11.82 -13.18
N PHE A 78 -8.05 -12.62 -14.26
CA PHE A 78 -8.91 -12.42 -15.44
C PHE A 78 -10.39 -12.60 -15.14
N GLU A 79 -10.77 -13.67 -14.43
CA GLU A 79 -12.17 -13.83 -14.02
C GLU A 79 -12.59 -12.74 -13.02
N GLY A 80 -11.69 -12.29 -12.15
CA GLY A 80 -11.96 -11.16 -11.26
C GLY A 80 -12.32 -9.88 -12.02
N ILE A 81 -11.59 -9.58 -13.10
CA ILE A 81 -11.90 -8.45 -14.01
C ILE A 81 -13.28 -8.61 -14.65
N GLU A 82 -13.65 -9.82 -15.11
CA GLU A 82 -14.98 -10.09 -15.66
C GLU A 82 -16.09 -9.87 -14.61
N ARG A 83 -15.90 -10.35 -13.37
CA ARG A 83 -16.85 -10.16 -12.27
C ARG A 83 -16.97 -8.68 -11.89
N TRP A 84 -15.85 -7.95 -11.88
CA TRP A 84 -15.85 -6.51 -11.64
C TRP A 84 -16.59 -5.74 -12.73
N ALA A 85 -16.40 -6.08 -14.00
CA ALA A 85 -17.14 -5.45 -15.11
C ALA A 85 -18.67 -5.62 -14.94
N GLU A 86 -19.12 -6.79 -14.48
CA GLU A 86 -20.53 -7.04 -14.16
C GLU A 86 -21.01 -6.20 -12.97
N ARG A 87 -20.20 -6.08 -11.91
CA ARG A 87 -20.53 -5.26 -10.74
C ARG A 87 -20.60 -3.78 -11.08
N LYS A 88 -19.67 -3.28 -11.90
CA LYS A 88 -19.57 -1.89 -12.34
C LYS A 88 -20.86 -1.40 -13.00
N ALA A 89 -21.55 -2.26 -13.76
CA ALA A 89 -22.82 -1.94 -14.42
C ALA A 89 -23.99 -1.65 -13.46
N ILE A 90 -23.90 -2.08 -12.20
CA ILE A 90 -24.96 -1.88 -11.19
C ILE A 90 -24.49 -1.00 -10.01
N THR A 91 -23.29 -0.44 -10.09
CA THR A 91 -22.71 0.42 -9.07
C THR A 91 -23.37 1.81 -9.10
N THR A 92 -23.55 2.40 -7.92
CA THR A 92 -24.04 3.79 -7.77
C THR A 92 -23.07 4.62 -6.92
N HIS A 93 -23.14 5.94 -7.04
CA HIS A 93 -22.29 6.87 -6.29
C HIS A 93 -22.33 6.61 -4.77
N ASP A 94 -23.52 6.49 -4.19
CA ASP A 94 -23.69 6.24 -2.75
C ASP A 94 -23.22 4.84 -2.33
N ASP A 95 -23.42 3.82 -3.18
CA ASP A 95 -22.92 2.46 -2.94
C ASP A 95 -21.39 2.46 -2.76
N ILE A 96 -20.66 3.12 -3.67
CA ILE A 96 -19.20 3.27 -3.59
C ILE A 96 -18.79 3.98 -2.30
N LYS A 97 -19.39 5.14 -2.01
CA LYS A 97 -19.03 5.92 -0.81
C LYS A 97 -19.23 5.11 0.47
N ASN A 98 -20.34 4.37 0.56
CA ASN A 98 -20.66 3.57 1.75
C ASN A 98 -19.67 2.43 1.96
N ARG A 99 -19.33 1.68 0.90
CA ARG A 99 -18.36 0.59 0.99
C ARG A 99 -16.95 1.09 1.27
N ALA A 100 -16.50 2.12 0.55
CA ALA A 100 -15.19 2.72 0.76
C ALA A 100 -15.00 3.23 2.20
N LYS A 101 -15.98 3.97 2.75
CA LYS A 101 -15.92 4.45 4.14
C LYS A 101 -15.91 3.34 5.17
N LYS A 102 -16.66 2.26 4.93
CA LYS A 102 -16.67 1.09 5.82
C LYS A 102 -15.29 0.44 5.86
N THR A 103 -14.66 0.24 4.70
CA THR A 103 -13.30 -0.32 4.62
C THR A 103 -12.26 0.65 5.21
N ILE A 104 -12.37 1.95 4.95
CA ILE A 104 -11.53 2.98 5.61
C ILE A 104 -11.63 2.89 7.14
N GLY A 105 -12.83 2.65 7.69
CA GLY A 105 -13.01 2.39 9.11
C GLY A 105 -12.15 1.23 9.61
N MET A 106 -12.13 0.11 8.88
CA MET A 106 -11.27 -1.04 9.20
C MET A 106 -9.77 -0.67 9.17
N LEU A 107 -9.33 0.09 8.16
CA LEU A 107 -7.94 0.54 8.05
C LEU A 107 -7.53 1.41 9.26
N VAL A 108 -8.40 2.37 9.64
CA VAL A 108 -8.18 3.27 10.78
C VAL A 108 -8.12 2.50 12.10
N GLU A 109 -8.97 1.49 12.27
CA GLU A 109 -8.94 0.60 13.45
C GLU A 109 -7.60 -0.14 13.59
N HIS A 110 -6.89 -0.37 12.48
CA HIS A 110 -5.57 -0.98 12.45
C HIS A 110 -4.41 0.02 12.48
N GLY A 111 -4.67 1.32 12.62
CA GLY A 111 -3.64 2.36 12.74
C GLY A 111 -3.13 2.90 11.40
N ILE A 112 -3.83 2.63 10.30
CA ILE A 112 -3.48 3.19 8.99
C ILE A 112 -3.99 4.64 8.91
N GLN A 113 -3.10 5.57 8.55
CA GLN A 113 -3.44 6.98 8.34
C GLN A 113 -3.07 7.53 6.96
N HIS A 114 -2.44 6.72 6.11
CA HIS A 114 -2.17 7.07 4.72
C HIS A 114 -2.57 5.91 3.82
N VAL A 115 -3.33 6.22 2.77
CA VAL A 115 -3.87 5.22 1.85
C VAL A 115 -3.68 5.71 0.42
N ARG A 116 -3.27 4.82 -0.47
CA ARG A 116 -3.38 5.02 -1.92
C ARG A 116 -4.36 4.00 -2.47
N THR A 117 -5.44 4.49 -3.08
CA THR A 117 -6.45 3.64 -3.68
C THR A 117 -6.46 3.76 -5.20
N HIS A 118 -6.58 2.62 -5.88
CA HIS A 118 -6.86 2.55 -7.29
C HIS A 118 -8.37 2.60 -7.51
N VAL A 119 -8.78 3.36 -8.52
CA VAL A 119 -10.19 3.50 -8.91
C VAL A 119 -10.28 3.26 -10.40
N ASP A 120 -11.13 2.32 -10.79
CA ASP A 120 -11.36 1.99 -12.19
C ASP A 120 -11.96 3.19 -12.94
N VAL A 121 -11.23 3.69 -13.95
CA VAL A 121 -11.65 4.78 -14.83
C VAL A 121 -12.02 4.32 -16.23
N THR A 122 -12.03 3.00 -16.49
CA THR A 122 -12.63 2.41 -17.71
C THR A 122 -14.15 2.34 -17.57
N ASP A 123 -14.75 3.50 -17.29
CA ASP A 123 -16.18 3.76 -17.13
C ASP A 123 -16.47 5.16 -17.69
N PRO A 124 -17.25 5.30 -18.78
CA PRO A 124 -17.57 6.60 -19.38
C PRO A 124 -18.26 7.59 -18.43
N THR A 125 -18.86 7.10 -17.34
CA THR A 125 -19.54 7.94 -16.36
C THR A 125 -18.59 8.44 -15.27
N LEU A 126 -17.44 7.79 -15.09
CA LEU A 126 -16.48 8.02 -14.00
C LEU A 126 -17.15 8.09 -12.62
N THR A 127 -18.18 7.25 -12.40
CA THR A 127 -19.00 7.30 -11.19
C THR A 127 -18.17 6.98 -9.94
N ALA A 128 -17.34 5.93 -10.01
CA ALA A 128 -16.42 5.55 -8.93
C ALA A 128 -15.44 6.67 -8.57
N LEU A 129 -14.83 7.31 -9.57
CA LEU A 129 -13.87 8.37 -9.35
C LEU A 129 -14.50 9.58 -8.65
N LYS A 130 -15.66 10.04 -9.12
CA LYS A 130 -16.38 11.18 -8.54
C LYS A 130 -16.76 10.90 -7.08
N ALA A 131 -17.26 9.71 -6.79
CA ALA A 131 -17.54 9.25 -5.43
C ALA A 131 -16.28 9.26 -4.55
N MET A 132 -15.17 8.73 -5.05
CA MET A 132 -13.93 8.62 -4.28
C MET A 132 -13.26 9.97 -4.01
N VAL A 133 -13.39 10.95 -4.92
CA VAL A 133 -12.94 12.33 -4.67
C VAL A 133 -13.70 12.96 -3.50
N GLU A 134 -15.02 12.75 -3.41
CA GLU A 134 -15.80 13.19 -2.24
C GLU A 134 -15.40 12.44 -0.97
N VAL A 135 -15.19 11.11 -1.04
CA VAL A 135 -14.73 10.32 0.11
C VAL A 135 -13.41 10.86 0.64
N ARG A 136 -12.44 11.15 -0.24
CA ARG A 136 -11.14 11.72 0.13
C ARG A 136 -11.30 12.95 1.01
N ASP A 137 -12.22 13.86 0.68
CA ASP A 137 -12.47 15.07 1.46
C ASP A 137 -13.21 14.78 2.77
N GLU A 138 -14.21 13.89 2.73
CA GLU A 138 -15.00 13.51 3.90
C GLU A 138 -14.16 12.78 4.96
N VAL A 139 -13.14 12.01 4.58
CA VAL A 139 -12.31 11.22 5.52
C VAL A 139 -10.99 11.86 5.92
N ARG A 140 -10.69 13.10 5.51
CA ARG A 140 -9.41 13.79 5.85
C ARG A 140 -9.09 13.81 7.35
N HIS A 141 -10.14 13.84 8.18
CA HIS A 141 -10.02 13.81 9.63
C HIS A 141 -9.55 12.45 10.18
N LEU A 142 -9.67 11.37 9.39
CA LEU A 142 -9.24 10.02 9.73
C LEU A 142 -7.88 9.68 9.12
N LEU A 143 -7.71 9.94 7.82
CA LEU A 143 -6.52 9.57 7.04
C LEU A 143 -6.31 10.48 5.82
N ASP A 144 -5.14 10.42 5.21
CA ASP A 144 -4.83 11.04 3.93
C ASP A 144 -4.97 10.01 2.80
N LEU A 145 -5.84 10.28 1.82
CA LEU A 145 -6.16 9.39 0.72
C LEU A 145 -5.62 9.93 -0.61
N GLN A 146 -4.77 9.16 -1.29
CA GLN A 146 -4.38 9.37 -2.69
C GLN A 146 -5.24 8.51 -3.60
N ILE A 147 -5.66 9.07 -4.74
CA ILE A 147 -6.47 8.38 -5.74
C ILE A 147 -5.64 8.15 -7.01
N VAL A 148 -5.54 6.90 -7.45
CA VAL A 148 -4.96 6.50 -8.74
C VAL A 148 -6.08 6.38 -9.77
N ALA A 149 -5.95 7.10 -10.88
CA ALA A 149 -6.77 6.87 -12.06
C ALA A 149 -6.32 5.55 -12.71
N PHE A 150 -7.03 4.46 -12.47
CA PHE A 150 -6.61 3.12 -12.87
C PHE A 150 -7.42 2.62 -14.08
N PRO A 151 -6.80 2.42 -15.24
CA PRO A 151 -7.51 1.98 -16.44
C PRO A 151 -7.62 0.45 -16.47
N GLN A 152 -8.51 -0.14 -15.66
CA GLN A 152 -8.61 -1.58 -15.44
C GLN A 152 -8.69 -2.42 -16.73
N GLU A 153 -9.47 -1.96 -17.71
CA GLU A 153 -9.66 -2.63 -19.00
C GLU A 153 -8.68 -2.17 -20.11
N GLY A 154 -7.60 -1.47 -19.72
CA GLY A 154 -6.58 -0.97 -20.63
C GLY A 154 -6.80 0.47 -21.12
N ILE A 155 -5.70 1.16 -21.44
CA ILE A 155 -5.71 2.53 -21.99
C ILE A 155 -5.95 2.50 -23.50
N GLU A 156 -5.27 1.59 -24.19
CA GLU A 156 -5.32 1.48 -25.66
C GLU A 156 -6.38 0.47 -26.12
N SER A 157 -6.75 -0.45 -25.22
CA SER A 157 -7.67 -1.54 -25.49
C SER A 157 -9.12 -1.20 -25.14
N TYR A 158 -9.36 -0.13 -24.36
CA TYR A 158 -10.69 0.35 -24.01
C TYR A 158 -11.10 1.57 -24.85
N ALA A 159 -12.39 1.62 -25.21
CA ALA A 159 -12.94 2.74 -25.97
C ALA A 159 -12.75 4.08 -25.22
N ASN A 160 -12.07 5.03 -25.86
CA ASN A 160 -11.73 6.34 -25.27
C ASN A 160 -10.80 6.27 -24.04
N GLY A 161 -10.06 5.18 -23.80
CA GLY A 161 -9.24 5.00 -22.59
C GLY A 161 -8.26 6.16 -22.30
N ARG A 162 -7.53 6.66 -23.31
CA ARG A 162 -6.66 7.85 -23.16
C ARG A 162 -7.42 9.12 -22.72
N ALA A 163 -8.64 9.32 -23.24
CA ALA A 163 -9.46 10.48 -22.89
C ALA A 163 -9.97 10.36 -21.46
N LEU A 164 -10.46 9.18 -21.07
CA LEU A 164 -10.91 8.89 -19.70
C LEU A 164 -9.79 9.08 -18.67
N MET A 165 -8.58 8.59 -18.97
CA MET A 165 -7.39 8.83 -18.13
C MET A 165 -7.09 10.32 -17.95
N THR A 166 -7.19 11.10 -19.03
CA THR A 166 -6.94 12.55 -18.99
C THR A 166 -8.03 13.27 -18.19
N GLU A 167 -9.29 12.89 -18.37
CA GLU A 167 -10.43 13.43 -17.63
C GLU A 167 -10.34 13.08 -16.14
N ALA A 168 -9.94 11.86 -15.80
CA ALA A 168 -9.78 11.43 -14.42
C ALA A 168 -8.74 12.27 -13.65
N VAL A 169 -7.60 12.57 -14.31
CA VAL A 169 -6.59 13.48 -13.77
C VAL A 169 -7.17 14.90 -13.62
N ALA A 170 -7.94 15.39 -14.58
CA ALA A 170 -8.57 16.71 -14.51
C ALA A 170 -9.62 16.82 -13.39
N ILE A 171 -10.34 15.74 -13.09
CA ILE A 171 -11.30 15.66 -11.97
C ILE A 171 -10.59 15.71 -10.61
N GLY A 172 -9.37 15.19 -10.53
CA GLY A 172 -8.52 15.34 -9.34
C GLY A 172 -7.88 14.05 -8.84
N ALA A 173 -7.64 13.06 -9.70
CA ALA A 173 -6.77 11.94 -9.38
C ALA A 173 -5.33 12.44 -9.10
N ASP A 174 -4.73 11.95 -8.02
CA ASP A 174 -3.38 12.35 -7.57
C ASP A 174 -2.26 11.60 -8.32
N VAL A 175 -2.61 10.44 -8.88
CA VAL A 175 -1.68 9.45 -9.43
C VAL A 175 -2.23 8.92 -10.76
N VAL A 176 -1.36 8.77 -11.76
CA VAL A 176 -1.67 8.15 -13.05
C VAL A 176 -1.38 6.65 -12.97
N GLY A 177 -2.39 5.82 -13.24
CA GLY A 177 -2.27 4.37 -13.29
C GLY A 177 -2.00 3.81 -14.69
N GLY A 178 -1.90 2.48 -14.76
CA GLY A 178 -1.77 1.73 -16.00
C GLY A 178 -1.81 0.21 -15.76
N ILE A 179 -2.07 -0.56 -16.81
CA ILE A 179 -2.11 -2.04 -16.77
C ILE A 179 -1.52 -2.64 -18.07
N PRO A 180 -0.25 -2.36 -18.41
CA PRO A 180 0.29 -2.65 -19.74
C PRO A 180 0.28 -4.14 -20.11
N HIS A 181 0.29 -5.04 -19.12
CA HIS A 181 0.24 -6.49 -19.31
C HIS A 181 -1.16 -7.01 -19.70
N PHE A 182 -2.21 -6.20 -19.53
CA PHE A 182 -3.58 -6.52 -19.90
C PHE A 182 -4.02 -5.86 -21.23
N GLU A 183 -3.19 -4.99 -21.80
CA GLU A 183 -3.43 -4.48 -23.15
C GLU A 183 -3.43 -5.64 -24.15
N ASN A 184 -4.27 -5.55 -25.19
CA ASN A 184 -4.46 -6.64 -26.15
C ASN A 184 -3.18 -7.09 -26.86
N THR A 185 -2.20 -6.20 -27.00
CA THR A 185 -0.91 -6.52 -27.63
C THR A 185 0.26 -5.90 -26.87
N ARG A 186 1.44 -6.52 -27.04
CA ARG A 186 2.69 -6.04 -26.46
C ARG A 186 3.00 -4.59 -26.84
N ASP A 187 2.76 -4.19 -28.09
CA ASP A 187 3.06 -2.83 -28.54
C ASP A 187 2.07 -1.80 -28.01
N GLN A 188 0.80 -2.18 -27.80
CA GLN A 188 -0.16 -1.37 -27.05
C GLN A 188 0.27 -1.21 -25.58
N GLY A 189 0.75 -2.27 -24.93
CA GLY A 189 1.34 -2.19 -23.58
C GLY A 189 2.51 -1.22 -23.48
N VAL A 190 3.40 -1.19 -24.48
CA VAL A 190 4.48 -0.19 -24.51
C VAL A 190 3.94 1.23 -24.78
N SER A 191 2.99 1.38 -25.69
CA SER A 191 2.37 2.67 -26.00
C SER A 191 1.63 3.25 -24.78
N SER A 192 0.94 2.42 -24.01
CA SER A 192 0.20 2.85 -22.83
C SER A 192 1.13 3.37 -21.74
N VAL A 193 2.29 2.72 -21.52
CA VAL A 193 3.35 3.23 -20.61
C VAL A 193 3.88 4.60 -21.07
N LYS A 194 4.10 4.80 -22.37
CA LYS A 194 4.55 6.10 -22.86
C LYS A 194 3.50 7.19 -22.63
N PHE A 195 2.25 6.89 -22.98
CA PHE A 195 1.13 7.82 -22.78
C PHE A 195 0.93 8.20 -21.31
N LEU A 196 0.95 7.23 -20.39
CA LEU A 196 0.72 7.49 -18.97
C LEU A 196 1.88 8.29 -18.36
N MET A 197 3.11 8.05 -18.80
CA MET A 197 4.27 8.84 -18.36
C MET A 197 4.21 10.27 -18.90
N ASP A 198 3.80 10.46 -20.16
CA ASP A 198 3.51 11.79 -20.71
C ASP A 198 2.40 12.51 -19.95
N LEU A 199 1.38 11.78 -19.46
CA LEU A 199 0.29 12.34 -18.67
C LEU A 199 0.77 12.81 -17.31
N ALA A 200 1.52 11.97 -16.60
CA ALA A 200 2.04 12.31 -15.29
C ALA A 200 3.06 13.46 -15.33
N GLU A 201 3.89 13.55 -16.38
CA GLU A 201 4.83 14.64 -16.56
C GLU A 201 4.10 15.97 -16.80
N ARG A 202 3.13 16.01 -17.72
CA ARG A 202 2.38 17.24 -18.03
C ARG A 202 1.45 17.70 -16.91
N SER A 203 0.91 16.78 -16.10
CA SER A 203 -0.02 17.10 -15.02
C SER A 203 0.64 17.29 -13.66
N GLY A 204 1.89 16.86 -13.48
CA GLY A 204 2.53 16.87 -12.16
C GLY A 204 2.08 15.74 -11.22
N CYS A 205 1.27 14.78 -11.69
CA CYS A 205 0.79 13.64 -10.88
C CYS A 205 1.89 12.61 -10.58
N LEU A 206 1.71 11.80 -9.54
CA LEU A 206 2.54 10.60 -9.33
C LEU A 206 2.18 9.52 -10.38
N VAL A 207 2.92 8.41 -10.40
CA VAL A 207 2.63 7.24 -11.24
C VAL A 207 2.61 5.98 -10.39
N ASP A 208 1.61 5.13 -10.59
CA ASP A 208 1.52 3.80 -9.95
C ASP A 208 0.87 2.79 -10.90
N VAL A 209 1.69 1.92 -11.49
CA VAL A 209 1.25 1.01 -12.56
C VAL A 209 1.06 -0.40 -12.01
N HIS A 210 -0.07 -1.04 -12.32
CA HIS A 210 -0.24 -2.49 -12.23
C HIS A 210 0.65 -3.16 -13.27
N CYS A 211 1.89 -3.43 -12.87
CA CYS A 211 2.97 -3.73 -13.78
C CYS A 211 3.25 -5.24 -13.75
N ASP A 212 3.13 -5.89 -14.91
CA ASP A 212 3.45 -7.31 -15.07
C ASP A 212 2.80 -8.25 -14.00
N GLU A 213 1.51 -8.05 -13.71
CA GLU A 213 0.73 -8.88 -12.76
C GLU A 213 0.26 -10.19 -13.41
N THR A 214 1.24 -10.98 -13.85
CA THR A 214 1.01 -12.25 -14.54
C THR A 214 2.20 -13.18 -14.34
N ASP A 215 1.98 -14.49 -14.49
CA ASP A 215 3.02 -15.50 -14.42
C ASP A 215 3.83 -15.65 -15.72
N ASP A 216 3.55 -14.85 -16.75
CA ASP A 216 4.27 -14.88 -18.04
C ASP A 216 5.70 -14.28 -17.90
N PRO A 217 6.77 -15.08 -18.10
CA PRO A 217 8.16 -14.59 -18.06
C PRO A 217 8.53 -13.59 -19.17
N LEU A 218 7.67 -13.41 -20.17
CA LEU A 218 7.82 -12.45 -21.26
C LEU A 218 7.13 -11.10 -20.99
N SER A 219 6.30 -11.01 -19.94
CA SER A 219 5.69 -9.75 -19.49
C SER A 219 6.74 -8.85 -18.84
N ARG A 220 7.27 -7.90 -19.60
CA ARG A 220 8.48 -7.11 -19.28
C ARG A 220 8.24 -5.61 -19.39
N PHE A 221 7.02 -5.14 -19.11
CA PHE A 221 6.71 -3.73 -19.18
C PHE A 221 7.42 -2.90 -18.11
N LEU A 222 7.85 -3.55 -17.02
CA LEU A 222 8.68 -2.93 -15.99
C LEU A 222 9.94 -2.28 -16.55
N GLU A 223 10.61 -2.86 -17.56
CA GLU A 223 11.83 -2.26 -18.12
C GLU A 223 11.51 -0.97 -18.90
N VAL A 224 10.33 -0.90 -19.53
CA VAL A 224 9.85 0.31 -20.21
C VAL A 224 9.52 1.39 -19.19
N LEU A 225 8.76 1.05 -18.14
CA LEU A 225 8.39 1.99 -17.08
C LEU A 225 9.63 2.57 -16.37
N ALA A 226 10.58 1.71 -16.02
CA ALA A 226 11.82 2.12 -15.35
C ALA A 226 12.68 3.03 -16.24
N GLU A 227 12.77 2.74 -17.55
CA GLU A 227 13.54 3.59 -18.48
C GLU A 227 12.87 4.95 -18.69
N GLU A 228 11.55 5.01 -18.88
CA GLU A 228 10.81 6.27 -18.98
C GLU A 228 11.00 7.12 -17.70
N ALA A 229 10.91 6.49 -16.53
CA ALA A 229 11.14 7.17 -15.25
C ALA A 229 12.58 7.71 -15.13
N ARG A 230 13.57 6.95 -15.57
CA ARG A 230 14.99 7.32 -15.54
C ARG A 230 15.28 8.48 -16.49
N VAL A 231 14.82 8.40 -17.74
CA VAL A 231 15.05 9.42 -18.77
C VAL A 231 14.42 10.76 -18.39
N ARG A 232 13.22 10.73 -17.78
CA ARG A 232 12.51 11.93 -17.33
C ARG A 232 12.98 12.45 -15.96
N GLY A 233 13.85 11.71 -15.26
CA GLY A 233 14.28 12.07 -13.91
C GLY A 233 13.13 12.03 -12.87
N MET A 234 12.12 11.18 -13.09
CA MET A 234 10.89 11.12 -12.29
C MET A 234 10.85 9.95 -11.30
N GLY A 235 11.93 9.19 -11.15
CA GLY A 235 12.02 7.96 -10.34
C GLY A 235 11.24 7.96 -9.03
N ALA A 236 11.50 8.93 -8.15
CA ALA A 236 10.87 9.02 -6.83
C ALA A 236 9.34 9.17 -6.86
N ARG A 237 8.76 9.58 -8.00
CA ARG A 237 7.32 9.75 -8.22
C ARG A 237 6.66 8.55 -8.89
N VAL A 238 7.42 7.50 -9.22
CA VAL A 238 6.96 6.35 -9.99
C VAL A 238 6.99 5.09 -9.14
N THR A 239 5.91 4.33 -9.19
CA THR A 239 5.74 3.02 -8.55
C THR A 239 5.38 1.97 -9.59
N ALA A 240 5.99 0.80 -9.47
CA ALA A 240 5.59 -0.43 -10.14
C ALA A 240 4.96 -1.37 -9.10
N SER A 241 3.63 -1.44 -9.10
CA SER A 241 2.88 -2.38 -8.28
C SER A 241 2.87 -3.76 -8.93
N HIS A 242 2.79 -4.80 -8.09
CA HIS A 242 2.79 -6.22 -8.45
C HIS A 242 4.13 -6.74 -8.93
N THR A 243 4.49 -6.50 -10.19
CA THR A 243 5.68 -7.05 -10.85
C THR A 243 5.84 -8.56 -10.65
N VAL A 244 4.72 -9.29 -10.60
CA VAL A 244 4.67 -10.74 -10.34
C VAL A 244 5.54 -11.51 -11.32
N ALA A 245 5.52 -11.12 -12.60
CA ALA A 245 6.30 -11.76 -13.64
C ALA A 245 7.80 -11.79 -13.31
N MET A 246 8.30 -10.85 -12.49
CA MET A 246 9.70 -10.84 -12.04
C MET A 246 10.08 -12.09 -11.25
N GLY A 247 9.14 -12.70 -10.53
CA GLY A 247 9.32 -14.00 -9.89
C GLY A 247 9.53 -15.15 -10.88
N SER A 248 9.13 -14.96 -12.14
CA SER A 248 9.20 -15.94 -13.22
C SER A 248 10.26 -15.61 -14.29
N TYR A 249 10.91 -14.45 -14.22
CA TYR A 249 11.93 -14.04 -15.19
C TYR A 249 13.13 -14.98 -15.25
N ASP A 250 13.70 -15.07 -16.45
CA ASP A 250 15.08 -15.53 -16.61
C ASP A 250 16.03 -14.73 -15.72
N ASN A 251 16.94 -15.43 -15.05
CA ASN A 251 17.82 -14.82 -14.06
C ASN A 251 18.87 -13.90 -14.67
N ALA A 252 19.38 -14.20 -15.87
CA ALA A 252 20.35 -13.33 -16.54
C ALA A 252 19.68 -12.01 -16.97
N TYR A 253 18.47 -12.10 -17.51
CA TYR A 253 17.64 -10.93 -17.80
C TYR A 253 17.37 -10.10 -16.53
N CYS A 254 16.93 -10.74 -15.44
CA CYS A 254 16.61 -10.05 -14.19
C CYS A 254 17.86 -9.38 -13.58
N TYR A 255 19.02 -10.03 -13.62
CA TYR A 255 20.29 -9.45 -13.17
C TYR A 255 20.67 -8.19 -13.99
N LYS A 256 20.50 -8.22 -15.33
CA LYS A 256 20.64 -7.02 -16.17
C LYS A 256 19.65 -5.93 -15.74
N LEU A 257 18.38 -6.31 -15.59
CA LEU A 257 17.28 -5.40 -15.29
C LEU A 257 17.50 -4.64 -13.98
N PHE A 258 18.00 -5.30 -12.93
CA PHE A 258 18.27 -4.69 -11.62
C PHE A 258 19.18 -3.44 -11.69
N ARG A 259 20.10 -3.37 -12.67
CA ARG A 259 20.91 -2.17 -12.91
C ARG A 259 20.04 -0.98 -13.30
N LEU A 260 19.09 -1.18 -14.22
CA LEU A 260 18.16 -0.16 -14.65
C LEU A 260 17.21 0.23 -13.51
N LEU A 261 16.64 -0.74 -12.79
CA LEU A 261 15.72 -0.47 -11.67
C LEU A 261 16.39 0.37 -10.57
N LYS A 262 17.66 0.09 -10.27
CA LYS A 262 18.42 0.87 -9.30
C LYS A 262 18.68 2.30 -9.79
N GLN A 263 19.00 2.46 -11.08
CA GLN A 263 19.28 3.76 -11.69
C GLN A 263 18.02 4.62 -11.87
N SER A 264 16.87 4.00 -12.13
CA SER A 264 15.61 4.70 -12.31
C SER A 264 15.10 5.26 -10.99
N GLY A 265 15.38 4.60 -9.86
CA GLY A 265 14.98 5.06 -8.53
C GLY A 265 13.47 4.96 -8.26
N ILE A 266 12.76 4.11 -9.03
CA ILE A 266 11.34 3.83 -8.82
C ILE A 266 11.09 3.02 -7.55
N ASN A 267 9.83 2.99 -7.12
CA ASN A 267 9.36 2.22 -5.97
C ASN A 267 8.62 0.95 -6.42
N PHE A 268 8.53 -0.03 -5.52
CA PHE A 268 7.82 -1.29 -5.76
C PHE A 268 6.79 -1.55 -4.68
N VAL A 269 5.62 -2.06 -5.08
CA VAL A 269 4.61 -2.59 -4.14
C VAL A 269 4.38 -4.05 -4.47
N SER A 270 4.46 -4.91 -3.45
CA SER A 270 4.07 -6.31 -3.52
C SER A 270 2.80 -6.53 -2.71
N CYS A 271 1.85 -7.30 -3.23
CA CYS A 271 0.61 -7.64 -2.54
C CYS A 271 0.60 -9.13 -2.17
N PRO A 272 1.37 -9.56 -1.16
CA PRO A 272 1.74 -10.98 -1.01
C PRO A 272 0.55 -11.92 -0.80
N THR A 273 -0.49 -11.49 -0.09
CA THR A 273 -1.71 -12.30 0.10
C THR A 273 -2.56 -12.39 -1.15
N GLU A 274 -2.56 -11.35 -1.97
CA GLU A 274 -3.26 -11.32 -3.25
C GLU A 274 -2.54 -12.21 -4.26
N SER A 275 -1.24 -11.98 -4.42
CA SER A 275 -0.46 -12.67 -5.44
C SER A 275 -0.35 -14.17 -5.13
N ILE A 276 -0.20 -14.59 -3.87
CA ILE A 276 -0.21 -16.03 -3.53
C ILE A 276 -1.58 -16.69 -3.82
N HIS A 277 -2.66 -15.90 -3.89
CA HIS A 277 -4.00 -16.37 -4.21
C HIS A 277 -4.24 -16.45 -5.73
N LEU A 278 -3.89 -15.39 -6.47
CA LEU A 278 -4.19 -15.23 -7.90
C LEU A 278 -3.16 -15.87 -8.82
N GLN A 279 -1.91 -16.00 -8.36
CA GLN A 279 -0.79 -16.46 -9.17
C GLN A 279 -0.52 -17.96 -8.94
N GLY A 280 0.25 -18.58 -9.83
CA GLY A 280 0.43 -20.04 -9.89
C GLY A 280 -0.83 -20.80 -10.27
N ARG A 281 -1.91 -20.11 -10.69
CA ARG A 281 -3.20 -20.71 -11.08
C ARG A 281 -3.13 -21.50 -12.38
N PHE A 282 -2.17 -21.16 -13.25
CA PHE A 282 -1.93 -21.86 -14.51
C PHE A 282 -0.86 -22.95 -14.41
N ASP A 283 -0.20 -23.07 -13.25
CA ASP A 283 0.73 -24.17 -12.99
C ASP A 283 -0.04 -25.42 -12.51
N ASN A 284 0.45 -26.59 -12.91
CA ASN A 284 0.11 -27.86 -12.25
C ASN A 284 0.98 -28.00 -10.98
N TYR A 285 1.97 -28.89 -11.02
CA TYR A 285 3.00 -29.05 -10.00
C TYR A 285 4.39 -29.20 -10.65
N PRO A 286 5.44 -28.56 -10.11
CA PRO A 286 5.43 -27.64 -8.97
C PRO A 286 4.66 -26.35 -9.25
N LYS A 287 4.02 -25.78 -8.22
CA LYS A 287 3.27 -24.52 -8.29
C LYS A 287 4.13 -23.37 -7.79
N ARG A 288 4.34 -22.34 -8.61
CA ARG A 288 5.12 -21.17 -8.20
C ARG A 288 4.37 -20.33 -7.16
N ARG A 289 5.12 -19.51 -6.42
CA ARG A 289 4.56 -18.57 -5.44
C ARG A 289 3.91 -17.35 -6.10
N GLY A 290 4.46 -16.94 -7.25
CA GLY A 290 3.95 -15.79 -8.01
C GLY A 290 4.02 -14.47 -7.24
N VAL A 291 5.10 -14.22 -6.50
CA VAL A 291 5.38 -12.92 -5.88
C VAL A 291 6.65 -12.34 -6.53
N THR A 292 6.76 -11.01 -6.58
CA THR A 292 7.99 -10.33 -7.05
C THR A 292 9.19 -10.62 -6.14
N ARG A 293 10.39 -10.21 -6.58
CA ARG A 293 11.67 -10.47 -5.91
C ARG A 293 11.94 -9.51 -4.75
N VAL A 294 11.02 -9.44 -3.78
CA VAL A 294 11.02 -8.45 -2.68
C VAL A 294 12.34 -8.42 -1.92
N ALA A 295 12.84 -9.59 -1.52
CA ALA A 295 14.05 -9.70 -0.74
C ALA A 295 15.29 -9.24 -1.53
N GLU A 296 15.36 -9.57 -2.83
CA GLU A 296 16.43 -9.13 -3.71
C GLU A 296 16.36 -7.63 -3.98
N LEU A 297 15.16 -7.07 -4.19
CA LEU A 297 14.94 -5.64 -4.37
C LEU A 297 15.44 -4.84 -3.16
N ASP A 298 15.03 -5.25 -1.96
CA ASP A 298 15.44 -4.63 -0.69
C ASP A 298 16.96 -4.78 -0.47
N ARG A 299 17.54 -5.97 -0.65
CA ARG A 299 19.00 -6.18 -0.51
C ARG A 299 19.83 -5.40 -1.53
N ALA A 300 19.26 -5.08 -2.70
CA ALA A 300 19.87 -4.18 -3.68
C ALA A 300 19.69 -2.68 -3.32
N GLY A 301 19.05 -2.38 -2.19
CA GLY A 301 18.76 -1.04 -1.70
C GLY A 301 17.73 -0.30 -2.55
N MET A 302 16.84 -1.01 -3.22
CA MET A 302 15.68 -0.44 -3.91
C MET A 302 14.49 -0.37 -2.94
N ASN A 303 13.61 0.61 -3.13
CA ASN A 303 12.47 0.77 -2.23
C ASN A 303 11.36 -0.23 -2.61
N VAL A 304 10.98 -1.10 -1.67
CA VAL A 304 9.87 -2.04 -1.82
C VAL A 304 9.02 -2.08 -0.55
N CYS A 305 7.71 -2.16 -0.70
CA CYS A 305 6.77 -2.24 0.41
C CYS A 305 5.61 -3.22 0.12
N PHE A 306 4.79 -3.49 1.13
CA PHE A 306 3.62 -4.36 1.03
C PHE A 306 2.31 -3.57 1.03
N GLY A 307 1.35 -4.01 0.20
CA GLY A 307 -0.04 -3.53 0.17
C GLY A 307 -1.05 -4.67 0.35
N GLN A 308 -2.26 -4.35 0.81
CA GLN A 308 -3.34 -5.34 0.97
C GLN A 308 -3.97 -5.74 -0.36
N ASP A 309 -4.03 -4.80 -1.31
CA ASP A 309 -4.75 -4.87 -2.58
C ASP A 309 -6.28 -4.90 -2.44
N SER A 310 -6.78 -5.94 -1.81
CA SER A 310 -8.20 -6.25 -1.83
C SER A 310 -8.75 -6.54 -0.44
N ILE A 311 -9.95 -6.03 -0.19
CA ILE A 311 -10.74 -6.33 1.00
C ILE A 311 -12.15 -6.70 0.54
N VAL A 312 -12.42 -8.00 0.55
CA VAL A 312 -13.71 -8.63 0.21
C VAL A 312 -14.24 -8.12 -1.14
N ASP A 313 -13.49 -8.33 -2.21
CA ASP A 313 -13.80 -7.84 -3.56
C ASP A 313 -13.78 -8.98 -4.62
N PRO A 314 -13.91 -8.70 -5.93
CA PRO A 314 -13.92 -9.73 -6.97
C PRO A 314 -12.65 -10.59 -7.07
N TRP A 315 -11.52 -10.14 -6.53
CA TRP A 315 -10.25 -10.84 -6.57
C TRP A 315 -9.94 -11.55 -5.26
N TYR A 316 -10.30 -10.94 -4.12
CA TYR A 316 -9.99 -11.48 -2.81
C TYR A 316 -11.21 -11.56 -1.89
N PRO A 317 -11.63 -12.77 -1.46
CA PRO A 317 -12.84 -12.94 -0.65
C PRO A 317 -12.63 -12.63 0.85
N LEU A 318 -11.41 -12.33 1.28
CA LEU A 318 -11.06 -12.09 2.69
C LEU A 318 -10.59 -10.63 2.90
N GLY A 319 -9.95 -10.36 4.02
CA GLY A 319 -9.39 -9.04 4.35
C GLY A 319 -10.17 -8.33 5.44
N ASN A 320 -9.45 -7.62 6.31
CA ASN A 320 -10.00 -6.93 7.47
C ASN A 320 -9.27 -5.61 7.81
N GLY A 321 -8.45 -5.10 6.90
CA GLY A 321 -7.68 -3.88 7.11
C GLY A 321 -6.37 -4.05 7.88
N ASN A 322 -6.04 -5.26 8.35
CA ASN A 322 -4.83 -5.49 9.14
C ASN A 322 -3.57 -5.69 8.27
N ILE A 323 -2.80 -4.62 8.07
CA ILE A 323 -1.56 -4.66 7.31
C ILE A 323 -0.47 -5.59 7.92
N LEU A 324 -0.51 -5.87 9.24
CA LEU A 324 0.45 -6.80 9.87
C LEU A 324 0.28 -8.24 9.39
N ARG A 325 -0.94 -8.63 9.03
CA ARG A 325 -1.21 -9.95 8.43
C ARG A 325 -0.55 -10.07 7.05
N ILE A 326 -0.50 -8.95 6.32
CA ILE A 326 0.14 -8.87 5.01
C ILE A 326 1.65 -8.93 5.16
N LEU A 327 2.20 -8.19 6.13
CA LEU A 327 3.62 -8.25 6.45
C LEU A 327 4.03 -9.68 6.80
N GLU A 328 3.31 -10.35 7.71
CA GLU A 328 3.60 -11.74 8.08
C GLU A 328 3.61 -12.67 6.86
N ALA A 329 2.56 -12.62 6.01
CA ALA A 329 2.49 -13.42 4.80
C ALA A 329 3.67 -13.13 3.86
N GLY A 330 3.97 -11.85 3.63
CA GLY A 330 5.07 -11.41 2.78
C GLY A 330 6.43 -11.93 3.25
N LEU A 331 6.73 -11.84 4.54
CA LEU A 331 7.99 -12.34 5.10
C LEU A 331 8.16 -13.86 4.89
N HIS A 332 7.09 -14.64 5.06
CA HIS A 332 7.09 -16.07 4.80
C HIS A 332 7.33 -16.38 3.31
N ILE A 333 6.49 -15.80 2.44
CA ILE A 333 6.49 -16.11 1.01
C ILE A 333 7.78 -15.63 0.33
N CYS A 334 8.37 -14.53 0.80
CA CYS A 334 9.58 -13.93 0.23
C CYS A 334 10.89 -14.44 0.88
N HIS A 335 10.83 -15.40 1.80
CA HIS A 335 12.00 -15.88 2.55
C HIS A 335 12.77 -14.77 3.30
N MET A 336 12.05 -13.92 4.02
CA MET A 336 12.60 -12.83 4.83
C MET A 336 12.35 -13.07 6.33
N LEU A 337 12.57 -14.30 6.79
CA LEU A 337 12.45 -14.70 8.20
C LEU A 337 13.81 -14.80 8.91
N GLY A 338 14.86 -14.25 8.30
CA GLY A 338 16.14 -14.06 8.97
C GLY A 338 15.99 -13.06 10.12
N TYR A 339 16.83 -13.18 11.15
CA TYR A 339 16.73 -12.30 12.31
C TYR A 339 16.93 -10.81 11.92
N GLU A 340 17.87 -10.52 11.02
CA GLU A 340 18.09 -9.16 10.50
C GLU A 340 16.90 -8.63 9.70
N ASP A 341 16.16 -9.49 8.99
CA ASP A 341 14.94 -9.10 8.28
C ASP A 341 13.84 -8.74 9.30
N LEU A 342 13.68 -9.57 10.33
CA LEU A 342 12.67 -9.40 11.37
C LEU A 342 12.91 -8.18 12.28
N GLN A 343 14.16 -7.79 12.49
CA GLN A 343 14.49 -6.61 13.31
C GLN A 343 14.08 -5.28 12.67
N ARG A 344 13.81 -5.25 11.35
CA ARG A 344 13.41 -4.05 10.61
C ARG A 344 12.16 -4.25 9.75
N CYS A 345 11.42 -5.34 9.96
CA CYS A 345 10.35 -5.75 9.04
C CYS A 345 9.20 -4.73 8.94
N LEU A 346 9.00 -3.88 9.95
CA LEU A 346 7.96 -2.84 9.87
C LEU A 346 8.26 -1.78 8.80
N ASP A 347 9.50 -1.66 8.30
CA ASP A 347 9.85 -0.77 7.18
C ASP A 347 8.92 -0.98 5.98
N LEU A 348 8.60 -2.24 5.69
CA LEU A 348 7.81 -2.67 4.53
C LEU A 348 6.35 -2.21 4.58
N ILE A 349 5.87 -1.70 5.72
CA ILE A 349 4.50 -1.21 5.92
C ILE A 349 4.45 0.19 6.57
N THR A 350 5.61 0.85 6.69
CA THR A 350 5.77 2.20 7.24
C THR A 350 6.64 3.05 6.31
N ASP A 351 7.94 3.13 6.57
CA ASP A 351 8.88 4.06 5.93
C ASP A 351 8.99 3.82 4.42
N ASN A 352 9.04 2.56 3.98
CA ASN A 352 9.13 2.23 2.55
C ASN A 352 7.84 2.61 1.82
N SER A 353 6.68 2.35 2.44
CA SER A 353 5.37 2.77 1.91
C SER A 353 5.23 4.30 1.88
N ALA A 354 5.77 5.01 2.86
CA ALA A 354 5.75 6.48 2.89
C ALA A 354 6.57 7.09 1.75
N ARG A 355 7.68 6.46 1.41
CA ARG A 355 8.49 6.80 0.24
C ARG A 355 7.75 6.51 -1.06
N THR A 356 7.08 5.37 -1.18
CA THR A 356 6.20 5.02 -2.33
C THR A 356 5.09 6.05 -2.53
N LEU A 357 4.51 6.56 -1.43
CA LEU A 357 3.45 7.58 -1.47
C LEU A 357 3.98 9.01 -1.66
N ASN A 358 5.30 9.19 -1.72
CA ASN A 358 5.97 10.49 -1.80
C ASN A 358 5.51 11.46 -0.68
N LEU A 359 5.44 10.97 0.56
CA LEU A 359 4.94 11.75 1.70
C LEU A 359 5.96 12.79 2.20
N GLY A 360 7.26 12.50 2.11
CA GLY A 360 8.32 13.40 2.55
C GLY A 360 8.21 13.75 4.04
N GLU A 361 8.38 15.03 4.37
CA GLU A 361 8.33 15.55 5.75
C GLU A 361 6.94 15.45 6.42
N ARG A 362 5.91 15.03 5.67
CA ARG A 362 4.55 14.81 6.20
C ARG A 362 4.43 13.50 7.01
N TYR A 363 5.46 12.66 7.03
CA TYR A 363 5.46 11.35 7.68
C TYR A 363 6.71 11.16 8.53
N GLY A 364 6.67 10.37 9.61
CA GLY A 364 7.85 9.97 10.39
C GLY A 364 7.94 10.59 11.80
N ILE A 365 8.64 9.90 12.71
CA ILE A 365 8.84 10.32 14.10
C ILE A 365 10.12 11.16 14.23
N GLU A 366 10.01 12.43 13.81
CA GLU A 366 11.09 13.40 13.86
C GLU A 366 10.59 14.78 14.30
N VAL A 367 11.47 15.57 14.93
CA VAL A 367 11.16 16.93 15.37
C VAL A 367 10.73 17.79 14.18
N GLY A 368 9.64 18.54 14.35
CA GLY A 368 9.05 19.40 13.33
C GLY A 368 8.02 18.72 12.44
N ARG A 369 8.02 17.38 12.34
CA ARG A 369 7.04 16.62 11.55
C ARG A 369 5.66 16.58 12.22
N PRO A 370 4.58 16.26 11.48
CA PRO A 370 3.24 16.14 12.06
C PRO A 370 3.21 15.15 13.23
N ALA A 371 2.41 15.46 14.26
CA ALA A 371 2.16 14.61 15.41
C ALA A 371 1.19 13.47 15.05
N ASN A 372 1.62 12.63 14.11
CA ASN A 372 0.94 11.44 13.65
C ASN A 372 1.77 10.23 14.08
N LEU A 373 1.23 9.39 14.97
CA LEU A 373 1.97 8.25 15.53
C LEU A 373 1.03 7.16 16.04
N LEU A 374 1.58 5.96 16.17
CA LEU A 374 0.94 4.82 16.80
C LEU A 374 1.72 4.40 18.04
N LEU A 375 1.00 4.08 19.11
CA LEU A 375 1.51 3.24 20.18
C LEU A 375 1.13 1.79 19.88
N LEU A 376 2.11 0.91 19.73
CA LEU A 376 1.90 -0.50 19.44
C LEU A 376 1.82 -1.34 20.72
N SER A 377 1.38 -2.59 20.62
CA SER A 377 1.26 -3.53 21.75
C SER A 377 2.51 -4.38 21.98
N ALA A 378 3.63 -4.02 21.36
CA ALA A 378 4.88 -4.77 21.40
C ALA A 378 6.09 -3.81 21.52
N PRO A 379 7.23 -4.27 22.06
CA PRO A 379 8.40 -3.42 22.27
C PRO A 379 9.26 -3.19 21.02
N ASP A 380 9.16 -4.04 20.00
CA ASP A 380 9.98 -4.02 18.79
C ASP A 380 9.26 -4.66 17.59
N ASP A 381 9.89 -4.55 16.41
CA ASP A 381 9.39 -5.07 15.12
C ASP A 381 9.10 -6.58 15.17
N TYR A 382 10.02 -7.37 15.73
CA TYR A 382 9.93 -8.82 15.81
C TYR A 382 8.75 -9.27 16.67
N GLU A 383 8.63 -8.73 17.88
CA GLU A 383 7.52 -9.06 18.78
C GLU A 383 6.18 -8.59 18.20
N MET A 384 6.16 -7.46 17.48
CA MET A 384 4.94 -6.98 16.84
C MET A 384 4.40 -7.96 15.80
N VAL A 385 5.27 -8.46 14.90
CA VAL A 385 4.86 -9.45 13.89
C VAL A 385 4.61 -10.83 14.50
N ARG A 386 5.46 -11.30 15.43
CA ARG A 386 5.34 -12.63 16.06
C ARG A 386 4.05 -12.77 16.86
N SER A 387 3.65 -11.73 17.59
CA SER A 387 2.44 -11.74 18.41
C SER A 387 1.17 -11.39 17.65
N GLN A 388 1.29 -10.99 16.37
CA GLN A 388 0.21 -10.34 15.62
C GLN A 388 -0.42 -9.21 16.45
N GLY A 389 0.43 -8.31 16.96
CA GLY A 389 0.05 -7.26 17.88
C GLY A 389 -0.94 -6.24 17.29
N HIS A 390 -1.27 -5.21 18.07
CA HIS A 390 -2.23 -4.19 17.69
C HIS A 390 -1.69 -2.78 17.89
N ALA A 391 -2.16 -1.83 17.07
CA ALA A 391 -2.13 -0.43 17.43
C ALA A 391 -3.05 -0.20 18.63
N LEU A 392 -2.47 0.15 19.78
CA LEU A 392 -3.19 0.44 21.03
C LEU A 392 -3.74 1.86 21.04
N VAL A 393 -2.97 2.81 20.49
CA VAL A 393 -3.39 4.20 20.34
C VAL A 393 -2.95 4.70 18.98
N SER A 394 -3.86 5.36 18.25
CA SER A 394 -3.54 6.12 17.04
C SER A 394 -3.71 7.60 17.36
N VAL A 395 -2.68 8.40 17.09
CA VAL A 395 -2.67 9.85 17.25
C VAL A 395 -2.55 10.47 15.87
N ARG A 396 -3.41 11.44 15.55
CA ARG A 396 -3.39 12.21 14.30
C ARG A 396 -3.49 13.71 14.64
N TYR A 397 -2.59 14.51 14.10
CA TYR A 397 -2.45 15.94 14.39
C TYR A 397 -2.49 16.25 15.91
N GLY A 398 -1.75 15.45 16.68
CA GLY A 398 -1.62 15.61 18.14
C GLY A 398 -2.84 15.22 18.96
N LYS A 399 -3.91 14.71 18.32
CA LYS A 399 -5.13 14.25 18.98
C LYS A 399 -5.26 12.74 18.88
N VAL A 400 -5.76 12.11 19.93
CA VAL A 400 -6.06 10.68 19.91
C VAL A 400 -7.23 10.43 18.95
N LEU A 401 -6.96 9.69 17.88
CA LEU A 401 -7.93 9.26 16.88
C LEU A 401 -8.60 7.94 17.29
N MET A 402 -7.83 7.00 17.85
CA MET A 402 -8.31 5.67 18.24
C MET A 402 -7.59 5.20 19.50
N ARG A 403 -8.32 4.47 20.36
CA ARG A 403 -7.77 3.70 21.49
C ARG A 403 -8.35 2.30 21.46
N ARG A 404 -7.50 1.31 21.74
CA ARG A 404 -7.85 -0.10 21.81
C ARG A 404 -7.50 -0.66 23.19
N THR A 405 -8.45 -1.36 23.79
CA THR A 405 -8.20 -2.19 24.96
C THR A 405 -7.95 -3.63 24.48
N PRO A 406 -6.77 -4.22 24.76
CA PRO A 406 -6.50 -5.61 24.40
C PRO A 406 -7.52 -6.58 25.00
N ALA A 407 -7.78 -7.69 24.31
CA ALA A 407 -8.61 -8.77 24.82
C ALA A 407 -8.02 -9.36 26.12
N ARG A 408 -8.88 -9.74 27.05
CA ARG A 408 -8.52 -10.42 28.30
C ARG A 408 -8.95 -11.88 28.23
N VAL A 409 -8.02 -12.80 28.46
CA VAL A 409 -8.31 -14.24 28.59
C VAL A 409 -8.36 -14.58 30.08
N GLU A 410 -9.44 -15.23 30.51
CA GLU A 410 -9.61 -15.73 31.87
C GLU A 410 -9.56 -17.26 31.84
N HIS A 411 -8.74 -17.85 32.72
CA HIS A 411 -8.63 -19.29 32.87
C HIS A 411 -9.34 -19.70 34.16
N TYR A 412 -10.34 -20.56 34.03
CA TYR A 412 -11.03 -21.18 35.16
C TYR A 412 -10.43 -22.57 35.35
N THR A 413 -9.81 -22.81 36.50
CA THR A 413 -9.22 -24.09 36.91
C THR A 413 -10.21 -24.93 37.70
#